data_AF-A0A2P4SPW8-F1
#
_entry.id   AF-A0A2P4SPW8-F1
#
_cell.length_a   1.000
_cell.length_b   1.000
_cell.length_c   1.000
_cell.angle_alpha   90.00
_cell.angle_beta   90.00
_cell.angle_gamma   90.00
#
_symmetry.space_group_name_H-M   'P 1'
#
loop_
_entity.id
_entity.type
_entity.pdbx_description
1 polymer ?
#
loop_
_entity_poly.entity_id
_entity_poly.type
_entity_poly.pdbx_seq_one_letter_code
_entity_poly.pdbx_strand_id
1 'polypeptide(L)'
;MRYSIGVMVAGLNRRYTPFCWQIIMANHFNEGGAAQLQFDMSRNLFPLFSHYCKRPENYFKHIKEACIILNLNIGSALLLKEVLQSASESEAPLQPKQPSATAALNELGVYKLAQQDVEILLNLRAIWPNTGK
;
A
#
# COMPACT_ATOMS: atom_id res chain seq x y z
N MET A 1 18.19 -18.40 29.21
CA MET A 1 17.28 -17.70 28.29
C MET A 1 17.84 -17.79 26.88
N ARG A 2 17.20 -18.54 25.97
CA ARG A 2 17.56 -18.52 24.54
C ARG A 2 16.54 -17.62 23.85
N TYR A 3 16.91 -16.40 23.47
CA TYR A 3 16.10 -15.63 22.54
C TYR A 3 16.10 -16.40 21.22
N SER A 4 14.96 -16.98 20.86
CA SER A 4 14.82 -17.62 19.56
C SER A 4 15.03 -16.56 18.48
N ILE A 5 15.76 -16.89 17.40
CA ILE A 5 16.00 -16.02 16.25
C ILE A 5 14.70 -15.34 15.77
N GLY A 6 13.56 -16.05 15.85
CA GLY A 6 12.25 -15.49 15.51
C GLY A 6 11.83 -14.27 16.36
N VAL A 7 12.24 -14.18 17.62
CA VAL A 7 11.92 -13.04 18.51
C VAL A 7 12.76 -11.81 18.15
N MET A 8 14.04 -12.00 17.81
CA MET A 8 14.90 -10.90 17.33
C MET A 8 14.41 -10.36 15.98
N VAL A 9 14.03 -11.22 15.05
CA VAL A 9 13.51 -10.81 13.74
C VAL A 9 12.19 -10.07 13.86
N ALA A 10 11.27 -10.56 14.70
CA ALA A 10 10.03 -9.85 15.00
C ALA A 10 10.30 -8.48 15.63
N GLY A 11 11.30 -8.37 16.50
CA GLY A 11 11.74 -7.11 17.10
C GLY A 11 12.32 -6.13 16.07
N LEU A 12 13.16 -6.62 15.15
CA LEU A 12 13.73 -5.82 14.06
C LEU A 12 12.61 -5.31 13.13
N ASN A 13 11.70 -6.19 12.73
CA ASN A 13 10.55 -5.86 11.88
C ASN A 13 9.63 -4.80 12.53
N ARG A 14 9.41 -4.86 13.85
CA ARG A 14 8.66 -3.84 14.59
C ARG A 14 9.29 -2.46 14.54
N ARG A 15 10.60 -2.35 14.28
CA ARG A 15 11.29 -1.06 14.11
C ARG A 15 11.37 -0.61 12.66
N TYR A 16 11.63 -1.53 11.72
CA TYR A 16 11.76 -1.20 10.30
C TYR A 16 10.42 -0.84 9.65
N THR A 17 9.34 -1.57 9.97
CA THR A 17 8.03 -1.36 9.31
C THR A 17 7.49 0.05 9.53
N PRO A 18 7.46 0.60 10.77
CA PRO A 18 7.03 1.97 10.99
C PRO A 18 7.95 3.01 10.34
N PHE A 19 9.24 2.73 10.25
CA PHE A 19 10.20 3.63 9.60
C PHE A 19 9.97 3.70 8.07
N CYS A 20 9.83 2.55 7.41
CA CYS A 20 9.47 2.49 5.99
C CYS A 20 8.11 3.15 5.73
N TRP A 21 7.13 2.93 6.61
CA TRP A 21 5.81 3.57 6.49
C TRP A 21 5.92 5.10 6.55
N GLN A 22 6.68 5.65 7.50
CA GLN A 22 6.92 7.09 7.61
C GLN A 22 7.58 7.67 6.35
N ILE A 23 8.57 6.98 5.78
CA ILE A 23 9.21 7.41 4.52
C ILE A 23 8.17 7.46 3.41
N ILE A 24 7.34 6.43 3.27
CA ILE A 24 6.31 6.40 2.23
C ILE A 24 5.33 7.55 2.42
N MET A 25 4.78 7.73 3.62
CA MET A 25 3.80 8.78 3.90
C MET A 25 4.35 10.21 3.75
N ALA A 26 5.66 10.41 3.84
CA ALA A 26 6.30 11.73 3.79
C ALA A 26 6.80 12.15 2.40
N ASN A 27 6.69 11.30 1.38
CA ASN A 27 7.29 11.56 0.07
C ASN A 27 6.29 11.39 -1.07
N HIS A 28 6.48 12.19 -2.13
CA HIS A 28 5.79 11.99 -3.40
C HIS A 28 6.58 11.05 -4.31
N PHE A 29 5.87 10.20 -5.04
CA PHE A 29 6.47 9.20 -5.92
C PHE A 29 6.03 9.44 -7.36
N ASN A 30 7.01 9.56 -8.25
CA ASN A 30 6.79 9.35 -9.68
C ASN A 30 6.84 7.84 -9.99
N GLU A 31 6.59 7.45 -11.24
CA GLU A 31 6.57 6.05 -11.67
C GLU A 31 7.88 5.32 -11.33
N GLY A 32 9.03 5.93 -11.65
CA GLY A 32 10.34 5.36 -11.36
C GLY A 32 10.61 5.18 -9.87
N GLY A 33 10.24 6.17 -9.04
CA GLY A 33 10.41 6.11 -7.59
C GLY A 33 9.51 5.06 -6.92
N ALA A 34 8.26 4.95 -7.38
CA ALA A 34 7.34 3.91 -6.91
C ALA A 34 7.83 2.50 -7.30
N ALA A 35 8.36 2.34 -8.51
CA ALA A 35 8.95 1.09 -8.98
C ALA A 35 10.22 0.72 -8.20
N GLN A 36 11.07 1.72 -7.91
CA GLN A 36 12.28 1.51 -7.11
C GLN A 36 11.93 1.09 -5.67
N LEU A 37 10.95 1.72 -5.03
CA LEU A 37 10.46 1.30 -3.73
C LEU A 37 9.97 -0.16 -3.76
N GLN A 38 9.19 -0.54 -4.79
CA GLN A 38 8.73 -1.91 -4.95
C GLN A 38 9.90 -2.89 -5.14
N PHE A 39 10.92 -2.51 -5.90
CA PHE A 39 12.14 -3.29 -6.08
C PHE A 39 12.87 -3.46 -4.75
N ASP A 40 13.11 -2.37 -4.00
CA ASP A 40 13.80 -2.43 -2.72
C ASP A 40 13.08 -3.33 -1.71
N MET A 41 11.75 -3.28 -1.69
CA MET A 41 10.99 -4.18 -0.82
C MET A 41 11.06 -5.64 -1.28
N SER A 42 10.80 -5.92 -2.56
CA SER A 42 10.61 -7.29 -3.08
C SER A 42 11.91 -8.02 -3.43
N ARG A 43 12.97 -7.29 -3.78
CA ARG A 43 14.26 -7.83 -4.21
C ARG A 43 15.39 -7.62 -3.21
N ASN A 44 15.24 -6.70 -2.25
CA ASN A 44 16.24 -6.49 -1.20
C ASN A 44 15.71 -6.86 0.19
N LEU A 45 14.71 -6.13 0.70
CA LEU A 45 14.30 -6.25 2.09
C LEU A 45 13.66 -7.62 2.39
N PHE A 46 12.71 -8.11 1.58
CA PHE A 46 12.10 -9.42 1.80
C PHE A 46 13.11 -10.58 1.66
N PRO A 47 13.98 -10.63 0.64
CA PRO A 47 15.04 -11.64 0.59
C PRO A 47 15.98 -11.60 1.79
N LEU A 48 16.40 -10.40 2.23
CA LEU A 48 17.25 -10.24 3.41
C LEU A 48 16.60 -10.87 4.66
N PHE A 49 15.32 -10.61 4.91
CA PHE A 49 14.61 -11.19 6.04
C PHE A 49 14.27 -12.67 5.87
N SER A 50 14.22 -13.18 4.64
CA SER A 50 13.94 -14.61 4.36
C SER A 50 15.01 -15.54 4.93
N HIS A 51 16.23 -15.03 5.17
CA HIS A 51 17.29 -15.79 5.85
C HIS A 51 17.00 -16.05 7.33
N TYR A 52 16.13 -15.24 7.95
CA TYR A 52 15.91 -15.26 9.40
C TYR A 52 14.48 -15.62 9.80
N CYS A 53 13.49 -15.46 8.91
CA CYS A 53 12.12 -15.89 9.16
C CYS A 53 11.44 -16.44 7.91
N LYS A 54 10.41 -17.27 8.13
CA LYS A 54 9.52 -17.73 7.06
C LYS A 54 8.50 -16.64 6.74
N ARG A 55 8.28 -16.38 5.45
CA ARG A 55 7.28 -15.42 4.93
C ARG A 55 7.45 -13.99 5.46
N PRO A 56 8.60 -13.34 5.22
CA PRO A 56 8.87 -11.98 5.71
C PRO A 56 7.83 -10.95 5.24
N GLU A 57 7.22 -11.15 4.08
CA GLU A 57 6.13 -10.32 3.53
C GLU A 57 4.94 -10.17 4.49
N ASN A 58 4.72 -11.13 5.39
CA ASN A 58 3.64 -11.06 6.40
C ASN A 58 3.87 -9.99 7.46
N TYR A 59 5.12 -9.52 7.64
CA TYR A 59 5.44 -8.43 8.57
C TYR A 59 5.33 -7.06 7.90
N PHE A 60 5.36 -7.01 6.57
CA PHE A 60 5.35 -5.78 5.77
C PHE A 60 4.05 -5.60 4.98
N LYS A 61 2.92 -6.12 5.48
CA LYS A 61 1.64 -6.14 4.73
C LYS A 61 1.22 -4.75 4.25
N HIS A 62 1.21 -3.74 5.13
CA HIS A 62 0.86 -2.36 4.77
C HIS A 62 1.84 -1.77 3.74
N ILE A 63 3.14 -2.06 3.86
CA ILE A 63 4.15 -1.58 2.91
C ILE A 63 3.97 -2.24 1.54
N LYS A 64 3.69 -3.55 1.53
CA LYS A 64 3.41 -4.31 0.31
C LYS A 64 2.17 -3.77 -0.39
N GLU A 65 1.11 -3.52 0.34
CA GLU A 65 -0.12 -2.94 -0.20
C GLU A 65 0.08 -1.48 -0.66
N ALA A 66 0.89 -0.69 0.05
CA ALA A 66 1.26 0.65 -0.41
C ALA A 66 2.01 0.63 -1.75
N CYS A 67 2.91 -0.34 -1.94
CA CYS A 67 3.59 -0.53 -3.23
C CYS A 67 2.59 -0.83 -4.35
N ILE A 68 1.50 -1.56 -4.08
CA ILE A 68 0.44 -1.81 -5.07
C ILE A 68 -0.19 -0.47 -5.48
N ILE A 69 -0.66 0.32 -4.51
CA ILE A 69 -1.36 1.59 -4.77
C ILE A 69 -0.48 2.58 -5.54
N LEU A 70 0.78 2.74 -5.12
CA LEU A 70 1.73 3.66 -5.74
C LEU A 70 2.10 3.27 -7.18
N ASN A 71 2.05 1.97 -7.50
CA ASN A 71 2.39 1.44 -8.84
C ASN A 71 1.15 1.12 -9.70
N LEU A 72 -0.06 1.51 -9.30
CA LEU A 72 -1.23 1.38 -10.16
C LEU A 72 -1.01 2.17 -11.46
N ASN A 73 -1.45 1.63 -12.59
CA ASN A 73 -1.56 2.44 -13.80
C ASN A 73 -2.52 3.63 -13.54
N ILE A 74 -2.37 4.70 -14.32
CA ILE A 74 -3.12 5.93 -14.06
C ILE A 74 -4.65 5.73 -14.12
N GLY A 75 -5.14 4.92 -15.07
CA GLY A 75 -6.56 4.65 -15.22
C GLY A 75 -7.15 3.92 -14.01
N SER A 76 -6.50 2.85 -13.55
CA SER A 76 -6.92 2.10 -12.37
C SER A 76 -6.93 2.95 -11.10
N ALA A 77 -6.00 3.89 -10.97
CA ALA A 77 -5.97 4.78 -9.81
C ALA A 77 -7.01 5.89 -9.85
N LEU A 78 -7.36 6.41 -11.02
CA LEU A 78 -8.48 7.33 -11.17
C LEU A 78 -9.79 6.63 -10.81
N LEU A 79 -10.03 5.44 -11.37
CA LEU A 79 -11.21 4.63 -11.04
C LEU A 79 -11.28 4.31 -9.56
N LEU A 80 -10.15 3.89 -8.95
CA LEU A 80 -10.12 3.64 -7.51
C LEU A 80 -10.47 4.90 -6.71
N LYS A 81 -9.90 6.06 -7.08
CA LYS A 81 -10.18 7.33 -6.41
C LYS A 81 -11.68 7.69 -6.46
N GLU A 82 -12.31 7.52 -7.62
CA GLU A 82 -13.76 7.75 -7.80
C GLU A 82 -14.62 6.81 -6.94
N VAL A 83 -14.26 5.53 -6.87
CA VAL A 83 -14.96 4.53 -6.03
C VAL A 83 -14.85 4.90 -4.55
N LEU A 84 -13.67 5.31 -4.08
CA LEU A 84 -13.46 5.69 -2.68
C LEU A 84 -14.22 6.98 -2.32
N GLN A 85 -14.23 7.97 -3.21
CA GLN A 85 -14.98 9.22 -3.04
C GLN A 85 -16.50 8.96 -2.97
N SER A 86 -17.03 8.16 -3.89
CA SER A 86 -18.46 7.80 -3.92
C SER A 86 -18.90 7.08 -2.65
N ALA A 87 -18.02 6.27 -2.05
CA ALA A 87 -18.27 5.58 -0.78
C ALA A 87 -18.26 6.53 0.43
N SER A 88 -17.55 7.66 0.36
CA SER A 88 -17.51 8.67 1.43
C SER A 88 -18.73 9.61 1.41
N GLU A 89 -19.35 9.83 0.24
CA GLU A 89 -20.46 10.77 0.05
C GLU A 89 -21.86 10.11 0.20
N SER A 90 -21.94 8.78 0.28
CA SER A 90 -23.21 8.05 0.21
C SER A 90 -23.67 7.50 1.57
N GLU A 91 -24.56 8.23 2.25
CA GLU A 91 -25.58 7.66 3.16
C GLU A 91 -26.83 7.15 2.40
N ALA A 92 -26.86 7.26 1.07
CA ALA A 92 -28.02 6.90 0.24
C ALA A 92 -27.93 5.48 -0.36
N PRO A 93 -29.07 4.80 -0.62
CA PRO A 93 -29.09 3.38 -0.96
C PRO A 93 -28.34 3.08 -2.26
N LEU A 94 -27.39 2.16 -2.17
CA LEU A 94 -26.55 1.66 -3.24
C LEU A 94 -27.35 1.40 -4.53
N GLN A 95 -26.93 2.03 -5.63
CA GLN A 95 -27.26 1.50 -6.95
C GLN A 95 -26.68 0.08 -7.06
N PRO A 96 -27.44 -0.93 -7.50
CA PRO A 96 -27.10 -2.35 -7.36
C PRO A 96 -25.90 -2.84 -8.22
N LYS A 97 -25.13 -1.95 -8.85
CA LYS A 97 -24.03 -2.30 -9.76
C LYS A 97 -22.67 -1.70 -9.43
N GLN A 98 -22.53 -0.80 -8.45
CA GLN A 98 -21.21 -0.29 -8.09
C GLN A 98 -20.54 -1.17 -7.02
N PRO A 99 -19.29 -1.61 -7.23
CA PRO A 99 -18.56 -2.36 -6.22
C PRO A 99 -18.29 -1.45 -5.02
N SER A 100 -18.42 -2.00 -3.81
CA SER A 100 -18.06 -1.25 -2.60
C SER A 100 -16.55 -0.96 -2.59
N ALA A 101 -16.14 0.10 -1.88
CA ALA A 101 -14.73 0.45 -1.69
C ALA A 101 -13.88 -0.75 -1.25
N THR A 102 -14.37 -1.52 -0.28
CA THR A 102 -13.70 -2.74 0.19
C THR A 102 -13.57 -3.81 -0.89
N ALA A 103 -14.59 -4.00 -1.72
CA ALA A 103 -14.53 -4.98 -2.81
C ALA A 103 -13.47 -4.58 -3.87
N ALA A 104 -13.46 -3.31 -4.26
CA ALA A 104 -12.46 -2.79 -5.21
C ALA A 104 -11.02 -2.92 -4.66
N LEU A 105 -10.80 -2.64 -3.38
CA LEU A 105 -9.50 -2.81 -2.74
C LEU A 105 -9.07 -4.29 -2.71
N ASN A 106 -9.99 -5.20 -2.39
CA ASN A 106 -9.72 -6.63 -2.35
C ASN A 106 -9.35 -7.20 -3.72
N GLU A 107 -9.97 -6.71 -4.81
CA GLU A 107 -9.64 -7.07 -6.19
C GLU A 107 -8.21 -6.66 -6.58
N LEU A 108 -7.71 -5.56 -6.02
CA LEU A 108 -6.33 -5.10 -6.18
C LEU A 108 -5.33 -5.81 -5.25
N GLY A 109 -5.81 -6.69 -4.36
CA GLY A 109 -4.96 -7.37 -3.38
C GLY A 109 -4.63 -6.53 -2.13
N VAL A 110 -5.44 -5.51 -1.83
CA VAL A 110 -5.32 -4.63 -0.66
C VAL A 110 -6.33 -5.05 0.40
N TYR A 111 -5.85 -5.63 1.50
CA TYR A 111 -6.68 -6.25 2.54
C TYR A 111 -6.44 -5.70 3.95
N LYS A 112 -5.41 -4.86 4.14
CA LYS A 112 -4.94 -4.39 5.45
C LYS A 112 -4.91 -2.87 5.59
N LEU A 113 -4.65 -2.14 4.51
CA LEU A 113 -4.74 -0.68 4.52
C LEU A 113 -6.15 -0.21 4.83
N ALA A 114 -6.26 0.83 5.67
CA ALA A 114 -7.50 1.57 5.83
C ALA A 114 -7.78 2.39 4.56
N GLN A 115 -9.05 2.66 4.27
CA GLN A 115 -9.44 3.45 3.11
C GLN A 115 -8.75 4.83 3.10
N GLN A 116 -8.66 5.49 4.26
CA GLN A 116 -8.02 6.80 4.39
C GLN A 116 -6.53 6.76 4.01
N ASP A 117 -5.82 5.69 4.39
CA ASP A 117 -4.42 5.51 4.02
C ASP A 117 -4.26 5.33 2.50
N VAL A 118 -5.20 4.63 1.85
CA VAL A 118 -5.20 4.45 0.40
C VAL A 118 -5.43 5.79 -0.31
N GLU A 119 -6.35 6.62 0.17
CA GLU A 119 -6.59 7.96 -0.39
C GLU A 119 -5.35 8.84 -0.28
N ILE A 120 -4.66 8.81 0.87
CA ILE A 120 -3.37 9.50 1.05
C ILE A 120 -2.35 8.97 0.04
N LEU A 121 -2.16 7.66 -0.05
CA LEU A 121 -1.21 7.02 -0.98
C LEU A 121 -1.46 7.40 -2.43
N LEU A 122 -2.74 7.47 -2.84
CA LEU A 122 -3.09 7.95 -4.18
C LEU A 122 -2.61 9.39 -4.37
N ASN A 123 -2.85 10.28 -3.41
CA ASN A 123 -2.41 11.68 -3.49
C ASN A 123 -0.88 11.88 -3.42
N LEU A 124 -0.13 10.88 -2.92
CA LEU A 124 1.34 10.90 -2.95
C LEU A 124 1.90 10.62 -4.35
N ARG A 125 1.09 10.17 -5.31
CA ARG A 125 1.54 10.01 -6.70
C ARG A 125 1.76 11.38 -7.35
N ALA A 126 2.92 11.55 -7.98
CA ALA A 126 3.34 12.81 -8.60
C ALA A 126 2.69 13.05 -9.99
N ILE A 127 2.17 12.01 -10.63
CA ILE A 127 1.60 12.10 -11.98
C ILE A 127 0.09 11.87 -11.89
N TRP A 128 -0.67 12.94 -12.07
CA TRP A 128 -2.08 12.91 -12.39
C TRP A 128 -2.27 13.59 -13.75
N PRO A 129 -3.17 13.11 -14.62
CA PRO A 129 -3.47 13.84 -15.84
C PRO A 129 -3.93 15.23 -15.42
N ASN A 130 -3.42 16.27 -16.08
CA ASN A 130 -3.92 17.62 -15.88
C ASN A 130 -5.43 17.57 -16.05
N THR A 131 -6.17 17.72 -14.96
CA THR A 131 -7.60 17.97 -15.01
C THR A 131 -7.72 19.36 -15.59
N GLY A 132 -7.81 19.45 -16.92
CA GLY A 132 -7.99 20.71 -17.62
C GLY A 132 -9.17 21.43 -16.99
N LYS A 133 -8.85 22.48 -16.24
CA LYS A 133 -9.79 23.53 -15.89
C LYS A 133 -9.68 24.60 -16.95
#